data_AF-A0A977L2T7-F1
#
_entry.id   AF-A0A977L2T7-F1
#
_cell.length_a   1.000
_cell.length_b   1.000
_cell.length_c   1.000
_cell.angle_alpha   90.00
_cell.angle_beta   90.00
_cell.angle_gamma   90.00
#
_symmetry.space_group_name_H-M   'P 1'
#
loop_
_entity.id
_entity.type
_entity.pdbx_description
1 polymer ?
#
loop_
_entity_poly.entity_id
_entity_poly.type
_entity_poly.pdbx_seq_one_letter_code
_entity_poly.pdbx_strand_id
1 'polypeptide(L)'
;MDNNEENQRLVNVLLLLLLENQTLTVEDLTRQVETLQQSIQFLQEEIEFLREQNRILTKKISQDENLLMFTKTILNQQENLLNKLMNESTDKSQKINVGGNFNINATQSVVNLRDIIGDVNHTINQIPADTSPQNQELKTLLQELTEAIQIEATLDDEEKAEAANQVKKIAQASQNPDDSALQTKAKKAVNLLETIAKGLEPASKLFKACQKILPLIMGFLGL
;
A
#
# COMPACT_ATOMS: atom_id res chain seq x y z
N MET A 1 77.06 3.66 -1.57
CA MET A 1 75.71 4.00 -2.04
C MET A 1 75.36 5.31 -1.37
N ASP A 2 75.00 6.30 -2.18
CA ASP A 2 74.97 7.71 -1.78
C ASP A 2 73.74 7.98 -0.91
N ASN A 3 73.92 8.54 0.30
CA ASN A 3 72.84 8.81 1.26
C ASN A 3 71.68 9.61 0.64
N ASN A 4 71.95 10.34 -0.44
CA ASN A 4 70.98 11.10 -1.20
C ASN A 4 69.96 10.20 -1.93
N GLU A 5 70.38 9.06 -2.46
CA GLU A 5 69.52 8.15 -3.23
C GLU A 5 68.59 7.35 -2.30
N GLU A 6 69.07 6.99 -1.11
CA GLU A 6 68.27 6.35 -0.06
C GLU A 6 67.24 7.32 0.54
N ASN A 7 67.63 8.57 0.77
CA ASN A 7 66.69 9.62 1.19
C ASN A 7 65.61 9.89 0.14
N GLN A 8 65.96 9.93 -1.15
CA GLN A 8 64.99 10.14 -2.21
C GLN A 8 63.98 8.98 -2.32
N ARG A 9 64.43 7.74 -2.07
CA ARG A 9 63.53 6.57 -2.00
C ARG A 9 62.59 6.65 -0.81
N LEU A 10 63.08 7.03 0.37
CA LEU A 10 62.27 7.23 1.58
C LEU A 10 61.20 8.30 1.37
N VAL A 11 61.54 9.42 0.73
CA VAL A 11 60.59 10.48 0.39
C VAL A 11 59.52 9.99 -0.57
N ASN A 12 59.89 9.24 -1.62
CA ASN A 12 58.92 8.71 -2.58
C ASN A 12 57.98 7.66 -1.95
N VAL A 13 58.49 6.82 -1.05
CA VAL A 13 57.66 5.86 -0.30
C VAL A 13 56.70 6.58 0.64
N LEU A 14 57.16 7.62 1.34
CA LEU A 14 56.29 8.47 2.18
C LEU A 14 55.20 9.17 1.36
N LEU A 15 55.53 9.66 0.16
CA LEU A 15 54.57 10.28 -0.76
C LEU A 15 53.53 9.28 -1.27
N LEU A 16 53.95 8.05 -1.59
CA LEU A 16 53.05 6.95 -1.98
C LEU A 16 52.12 6.54 -0.83
N LEU A 17 52.64 6.41 0.39
CA LEU A 17 51.84 6.08 1.58
C LEU A 17 50.86 7.20 1.96
N LEU A 18 51.21 8.46 1.69
CA LEU A 18 50.31 9.60 1.83
C LEU A 18 49.20 9.61 0.75
N LEU A 19 49.50 9.14 -0.46
CA LEU A 19 48.52 9.02 -1.55
C LEU A 19 47.61 7.78 -1.41
N GLU A 20 48.10 6.68 -0.81
CA GLU A 20 47.34 5.45 -0.57
C GLU A 20 46.43 5.50 0.66
N ASN A 21 46.68 6.42 1.61
CA ASN A 21 45.74 6.70 2.69
C ASN A 21 44.54 7.48 2.14
N GLN A 22 43.61 6.79 1.48
CA GLN A 22 42.24 7.24 1.25
C GLN A 22 41.51 7.34 2.60
N THR A 23 41.91 8.29 3.44
CA THR A 23 41.07 8.73 4.54
C THR A 23 39.81 9.32 3.92
N LEU A 24 38.64 8.73 4.17
CA LEU A 24 37.37 9.38 3.86
C LEU A 24 37.47 10.81 4.37
N THR A 25 37.26 11.75 3.46
CA THR A 25 37.39 13.15 3.80
C THR A 25 36.30 13.51 4.81
N VAL A 26 36.49 14.59 5.57
CA VAL A 26 35.43 15.10 6.46
C VAL A 26 34.15 15.37 5.66
N GLU A 27 34.26 15.78 4.39
CA GLU A 27 33.14 15.95 3.47
C GLU A 27 32.39 14.65 3.16
N ASP A 28 33.09 13.54 2.96
CA ASP A 28 32.44 12.24 2.70
C ASP A 28 31.63 11.75 3.91
N LEU A 29 32.18 11.94 5.12
CA LEU A 29 31.50 11.62 6.37
C LEU A 29 30.29 12.53 6.60
N THR A 30 30.43 13.84 6.36
CA THR A 30 29.31 14.78 6.46
C THR A 30 28.17 14.40 5.51
N ARG A 31 28.48 14.05 4.26
CA ARG A 31 27.49 13.63 3.27
C ARG A 31 26.76 12.34 3.67
N GLN A 32 27.48 11.40 4.28
CA GLN A 32 26.86 10.17 4.81
C GLN A 32 25.92 10.48 6.00
N VAL A 33 26.34 11.35 6.91
CA VAL A 33 25.51 11.78 8.04
C VAL A 33 24.22 12.45 7.56
N GLU A 34 24.31 13.34 6.57
CA GLU A 34 23.13 13.99 5.98
C GLU A 34 22.17 12.97 5.34
N THR A 35 22.72 11.99 4.62
CA THR A 35 21.93 10.92 3.99
C THR A 35 21.21 10.05 5.05
N LEU A 36 21.89 9.74 6.14
CA LEU A 36 21.31 9.00 7.27
C LEU A 36 20.24 9.81 7.99
N GLN A 37 20.44 11.12 8.18
CA GLN A 37 19.45 12.01 8.78
C GLN A 37 18.17 12.08 7.94
N GLN A 38 18.29 12.16 6.61
CA GLN A 38 17.14 12.12 5.71
C GLN A 38 16.39 10.79 5.80
N SER A 39 17.11 9.68 5.89
CA SER A 39 16.53 8.34 6.02
C SER A 39 15.79 8.17 7.36
N ILE A 40 16.34 8.71 8.45
CA ILE A 40 15.70 8.70 9.77
C ILE A 40 14.40 9.52 9.75
N GLN A 41 14.42 10.70 9.15
CA GLN A 41 13.24 11.55 9.03
C GLN A 41 12.11 10.84 8.27
N PHE A 42 12.45 10.15 7.18
CA PHE A 42 11.50 9.37 6.39
C PHE A 42 10.84 8.25 7.22
N LEU A 43 11.63 7.48 7.97
CA LEU A 43 11.11 6.39 8.80
C LEU A 43 10.21 6.91 9.93
N GLN A 44 10.50 8.10 10.47
CA GLN A 44 9.65 8.72 11.49
C GLN A 44 8.27 9.11 10.94
N GLU A 45 8.22 9.65 9.72
CA GLU A 45 6.96 9.98 9.04
C GLU A 45 6.14 8.73 8.72
N GLU A 46 6.78 7.63 8.32
CA GLU A 46 6.12 6.35 8.09
C GLU A 46 5.51 5.76 9.37
N ILE A 47 6.24 5.84 10.49
CA ILE A 47 5.74 5.43 11.81
C ILE A 47 4.51 6.26 12.21
N GLU A 48 4.54 7.58 12.03
CA GLU A 48 3.39 8.44 12.35
C GLU A 48 2.18 8.15 11.47
N PHE A 49 2.41 7.88 10.18
CA PHE A 49 1.34 7.46 9.28
C PHE A 49 0.69 6.13 9.70
N LEU A 50 1.50 5.13 10.06
CA LEU A 50 1.00 3.84 10.56
C LEU A 50 0.23 4.01 11.88
N ARG A 51 0.70 4.90 12.77
CA ARG A 51 -0.02 5.24 14.02
C ARG A 51 -1.38 5.85 13.74
N GLU A 52 -1.49 6.78 12.78
CA GLU A 52 -2.77 7.39 12.45
C GLU A 52 -3.74 6.39 11.80
N GLN A 53 -3.25 5.51 10.93
CA GLN A 53 -4.08 4.42 10.39
C GLN A 53 -4.62 3.51 11.49
N ASN A 54 -3.76 3.11 12.44
CA ASN A 54 -4.19 2.32 13.59
C ASN A 54 -5.24 3.07 14.42
N ARG A 55 -5.08 4.39 14.63
CA ARG A 55 -6.07 5.22 15.30
C ARG A 55 -7.43 5.20 14.61
N ILE A 56 -7.45 5.29 13.28
CA ILE A 56 -8.68 5.22 12.48
C ILE A 56 -9.31 3.83 12.58
N LEU A 57 -8.51 2.78 12.48
CA LEU A 57 -8.98 1.39 12.58
C LEU A 57 -9.61 1.12 13.95
N THR A 58 -8.96 1.55 15.05
CA THR A 58 -9.51 1.44 16.41
C THR A 58 -10.86 2.15 16.54
N LYS A 59 -11.03 3.33 15.94
CA LYS A 59 -12.33 4.03 15.94
C LYS A 59 -13.41 3.25 15.20
N LYS A 60 -13.10 2.66 14.04
CA LYS A 60 -14.05 1.82 13.29
C LYS A 60 -14.46 0.59 14.08
N ILE A 61 -13.50 -0.11 14.69
CA ILE A 61 -13.77 -1.28 15.54
C ILE A 61 -14.71 -0.89 16.69
N SER A 62 -14.47 0.23 17.38
CA SER A 62 -15.36 0.70 18.44
C SER A 62 -16.77 1.07 17.94
N GLN A 63 -16.88 1.63 16.73
CA GLN A 63 -18.19 1.89 16.10
C GLN A 63 -18.94 0.59 15.78
N ASP A 64 -18.25 -0.42 15.25
CA ASP A 64 -18.84 -1.72 14.95
C ASP A 64 -19.26 -2.47 16.22
N GLU A 65 -18.48 -2.37 17.30
CA GLU A 65 -18.86 -2.91 18.62
C GLU A 65 -20.13 -2.25 19.16
N ASN A 66 -20.25 -0.92 19.03
CA ASN A 66 -21.45 -0.19 19.43
C ASN A 66 -22.66 -0.61 18.59
N LEU A 67 -22.49 -0.77 17.28
CA LEU A 67 -23.54 -1.26 16.38
C LEU A 67 -23.96 -2.70 16.73
N LEU A 68 -23.00 -3.56 17.07
CA LEU A 68 -23.26 -4.94 17.49
C LEU A 68 -24.01 -4.97 18.82
N MET A 69 -23.64 -4.12 19.79
CA MET A 69 -24.35 -4.01 21.06
C MET A 69 -25.78 -3.51 20.86
N PHE A 70 -25.97 -2.51 20.00
CA PHE A 70 -27.30 -2.02 19.61
C PHE A 70 -28.14 -3.11 18.96
N THR A 71 -27.55 -3.85 18.01
CA THR A 71 -28.22 -4.97 17.31
C THR A 71 -28.62 -6.08 18.27
N LYS A 72 -27.73 -6.49 19.19
CA LYS A 72 -28.04 -7.47 20.25
C LYS A 72 -29.18 -6.98 21.15
N THR A 73 -29.20 -5.69 21.48
CA THR A 73 -30.27 -5.10 22.31
C THR A 73 -31.61 -5.17 21.60
N ILE A 74 -31.67 -4.79 20.31
CA ILE A 74 -32.89 -4.90 19.50
C ILE A 74 -33.34 -6.36 19.37
N LEU A 75 -32.42 -7.29 19.08
CA LEU A 75 -32.75 -8.71 18.97
C LEU A 75 -33.35 -9.25 20.27
N ASN A 76 -32.75 -8.93 21.42
CA ASN A 76 -33.28 -9.33 22.73
C ASN A 76 -34.64 -8.69 23.02
N GLN A 77 -34.89 -7.45 22.60
CA GLN A 77 -36.20 -6.80 22.72
C GLN A 77 -37.26 -7.47 21.83
N GLN A 78 -36.90 -7.79 20.58
CA GLN A 78 -37.76 -8.51 19.65
C GLN A 78 -38.08 -9.92 20.16
N GLU A 79 -37.09 -10.63 20.69
CA GLU A 79 -37.27 -11.96 21.28
C GLU A 79 -38.23 -11.91 22.48
N ASN A 80 -38.11 -10.90 23.34
CA ASN A 80 -39.06 -10.69 24.44
C ASN A 80 -40.48 -10.37 23.96
N LEU A 81 -40.63 -9.58 22.88
CA LEU A 81 -41.93 -9.32 22.26
C LEU A 81 -42.51 -10.58 21.59
N LEU A 82 -41.67 -11.36 20.91
CA LEU A 82 -42.05 -12.63 20.27
C LEU A 82 -42.48 -13.65 21.32
N ASN A 83 -41.74 -13.79 22.43
CA ASN A 83 -42.08 -14.68 23.54
C ASN A 83 -43.38 -14.26 24.22
N LYS A 84 -43.65 -12.95 24.33
CA LYS A 84 -44.91 -12.43 24.85
C LYS A 84 -46.09 -12.71 23.91
N LEU A 85 -45.89 -12.60 22.60
CA LEU A 85 -46.89 -12.98 21.57
C LEU A 85 -47.12 -14.49 21.49
N MET A 86 -46.06 -15.30 21.61
CA MET A 86 -46.12 -16.77 21.53
C MET A 86 -46.77 -17.41 22.76
N ASN A 87 -46.73 -16.77 23.93
CA ASN A 87 -47.51 -17.22 25.10
C ASN A 87 -49.02 -16.99 24.95
N GLU A 88 -49.47 -16.17 23.99
CA GLU A 88 -50.89 -15.90 23.72
C GLU A 88 -51.44 -16.67 22.49
N SER A 89 -50.58 -17.27 21.66
CA SER A 89 -50.99 -17.99 20.45
C SER A 89 -50.70 -19.49 20.52
N THR A 90 -51.74 -20.32 20.61
CA THR A 90 -51.65 -21.80 20.56
C THR A 90 -51.04 -22.28 19.23
N ASP A 91 -49.91 -22.99 19.34
CA ASP A 91 -49.00 -23.45 18.28
C ASP A 91 -49.60 -24.50 17.32
N LYS A 92 -49.41 -24.31 16.01
CA LYS A 92 -49.71 -25.26 14.94
C LYS A 92 -48.68 -25.20 13.78
N SER A 93 -47.40 -25.05 14.04
CA SER A 93 -46.40 -25.04 12.95
C SER A 93 -45.36 -26.16 13.03
N GLN A 94 -45.01 -26.67 11.84
CA GLN A 94 -44.16 -27.83 11.64
C GLN A 94 -42.70 -27.56 12.02
N LYS A 95 -42.11 -28.55 12.68
CA LYS A 95 -40.74 -28.59 13.19
C LYS A 95 -39.73 -28.49 12.02
N ILE A 96 -38.96 -27.41 11.94
CA ILE A 96 -37.80 -27.31 11.04
C ILE A 96 -36.53 -27.57 11.86
N ASN A 97 -35.80 -28.63 11.52
CA ASN A 97 -34.57 -29.03 12.19
C ASN A 97 -33.38 -28.53 11.37
N VAL A 98 -32.71 -27.46 11.83
CA VAL A 98 -31.48 -26.96 11.20
C VAL A 98 -30.29 -27.71 11.80
N GLY A 99 -29.96 -28.86 11.23
CA GLY A 99 -28.75 -29.61 11.52
C GLY A 99 -27.62 -29.15 10.61
N GLY A 100 -26.79 -28.22 11.09
CA GLY A 100 -25.61 -27.77 10.36
C GLY A 100 -24.69 -26.97 11.26
N ASN A 101 -23.53 -27.54 11.55
CA ASN A 101 -22.48 -27.01 12.40
C ASN A 101 -22.04 -25.59 11.96
N PHE A 102 -22.52 -24.55 12.65
CA PHE A 102 -22.09 -23.17 12.41
C PHE A 102 -20.79 -22.90 13.16
N ASN A 103 -19.66 -23.15 12.49
CA ASN A 103 -18.33 -22.88 13.03
C ASN A 103 -17.74 -21.67 12.28
N ILE A 104 -17.77 -20.49 12.89
CA ILE A 104 -17.03 -19.32 12.38
C ILE A 104 -15.60 -19.43 12.90
N ASN A 105 -14.66 -19.82 12.02
CA ASN A 105 -13.25 -19.83 12.36
C ASN A 105 -12.62 -18.48 11.95
N ALA A 106 -12.50 -17.54 12.90
CA ALA A 106 -11.95 -16.20 12.71
C ALA A 106 -10.40 -16.17 12.67
N THR A 107 -9.76 -17.16 12.04
CA THR A 107 -8.30 -17.27 11.96
C THR A 107 -7.86 -17.78 10.59
N GLN A 108 -7.83 -16.84 9.64
CA GLN A 108 -7.06 -16.77 8.38
C GLN A 108 -7.88 -15.90 7.43
N SER A 109 -7.65 -14.57 7.44
CA SER A 109 -8.17 -13.69 6.40
C SER A 109 -7.55 -14.13 5.07
N VAL A 110 -8.24 -15.01 4.35
CA VAL A 110 -7.90 -15.33 2.97
C VAL A 110 -8.00 -14.01 2.20
N VAL A 111 -6.91 -13.60 1.57
CA VAL A 111 -6.88 -12.41 0.72
C VAL A 111 -7.89 -12.61 -0.41
N ASN A 112 -9.01 -11.88 -0.36
CA ASN A 112 -10.02 -11.96 -1.40
C ASN A 112 -9.67 -10.97 -2.52
N LEU A 113 -8.83 -11.41 -3.46
CA LEU A 113 -8.39 -10.59 -4.59
C LEU A 113 -9.59 -10.03 -5.38
N ARG A 114 -10.69 -10.77 -5.48
CA ARG A 114 -11.89 -10.32 -6.19
C ARG A 114 -12.49 -9.07 -5.55
N ASP A 115 -12.59 -9.04 -4.23
CA ASP A 115 -13.15 -7.91 -3.49
C ASP A 115 -12.21 -6.71 -3.59
N ILE A 116 -10.88 -6.93 -3.51
CA ILE A 116 -9.87 -5.87 -3.65
C ILE A 116 -9.93 -5.24 -5.05
N ILE A 117 -10.01 -6.05 -6.11
CA ILE A 117 -10.13 -5.53 -7.49
C ILE A 117 -11.47 -4.81 -7.68
N GLY A 118 -12.55 -5.31 -7.07
CA GLY A 118 -13.84 -4.61 -7.03
C GLY A 118 -13.73 -3.21 -6.41
N ASP A 119 -13.05 -3.12 -5.27
CA ASP A 119 -12.76 -1.87 -4.54
C ASP A 119 -11.88 -0.89 -5.33
N VAL A 120 -10.86 -1.40 -6.01
CA VAL A 120 -9.99 -0.61 -6.90
C VAL A 120 -10.82 -0.02 -8.03
N ASN A 121 -11.59 -0.84 -8.73
CA ASN A 121 -12.46 -0.39 -9.82
C ASN A 121 -13.51 0.61 -9.36
N HIS A 122 -14.10 0.40 -8.18
CA HIS A 122 -15.01 1.36 -7.58
C HIS A 122 -14.34 2.72 -7.35
N THR A 123 -13.12 2.72 -6.80
CA THR A 123 -12.32 3.92 -6.54
C THR A 123 -11.94 4.64 -7.85
N ILE A 124 -11.51 3.90 -8.88
CA ILE A 124 -11.21 4.47 -10.21
C ILE A 124 -12.45 5.13 -10.81
N ASN A 125 -13.62 4.50 -10.70
CA ASN A 125 -14.85 5.03 -11.25
C ASN A 125 -15.31 6.34 -10.58
N GLN A 126 -14.92 6.55 -9.32
CA GLN A 126 -15.17 7.78 -8.56
C GLN A 126 -14.25 8.95 -8.91
N ILE A 127 -13.22 8.77 -9.74
CA ILE A 127 -12.44 9.90 -10.28
C ILE A 127 -13.43 10.83 -11.02
N PRO A 128 -13.48 12.14 -10.68
CA PRO A 128 -14.47 13.06 -11.24
C PRO A 128 -14.54 12.98 -12.76
N ALA A 129 -15.72 12.65 -13.29
CA ALA A 129 -15.97 12.54 -14.72
C ALA A 129 -16.09 13.93 -15.39
N ASP A 130 -16.29 14.98 -14.60
CA ASP A 130 -16.61 16.30 -15.11
C ASP A 130 -15.35 16.96 -15.70
N THR A 131 -15.24 16.86 -17.03
CA THR A 131 -14.74 17.88 -17.99
C THR A 131 -13.28 17.86 -18.51
N SER A 132 -12.58 16.72 -18.54
CA SER A 132 -11.32 16.63 -19.32
C SER A 132 -11.10 15.24 -19.96
N PRO A 133 -10.72 15.15 -21.25
CA PRO A 133 -10.19 13.92 -21.86
C PRO A 133 -9.11 13.24 -21.02
N GLN A 134 -8.35 14.03 -20.24
CA GLN A 134 -7.31 13.53 -19.34
C GLN A 134 -7.85 12.64 -18.21
N ASN A 135 -9.02 12.96 -17.64
CA ASN A 135 -9.59 12.13 -16.57
C ASN A 135 -10.13 10.79 -17.12
N GLN A 136 -10.61 10.77 -18.36
CA GLN A 136 -10.99 9.52 -19.02
C GLN A 136 -9.76 8.68 -19.35
N GLU A 137 -8.71 9.29 -19.90
CA GLU A 137 -7.45 8.63 -20.18
C GLU A 137 -6.83 8.05 -18.89
N LEU A 138 -6.83 8.81 -17.80
CA LEU A 138 -6.34 8.36 -16.49
C LEU A 138 -7.13 7.15 -15.97
N LYS A 139 -8.47 7.13 -16.11
CA LYS A 139 -9.28 5.96 -15.75
C LYS A 139 -8.89 4.73 -16.57
N THR A 140 -8.73 4.89 -17.89
CA THR A 140 -8.32 3.81 -18.78
C THR A 140 -6.94 3.26 -18.40
N LEU A 141 -5.97 4.13 -18.14
CA LEU A 141 -4.62 3.75 -17.72
C LEU A 141 -4.63 2.99 -16.39
N LEU A 142 -5.41 3.43 -15.41
CA LEU A 142 -5.54 2.74 -14.12
C LEU A 142 -6.23 1.38 -14.25
N GLN A 143 -7.21 1.25 -15.16
CA GLN A 143 -7.86 -0.03 -15.47
C GLN A 143 -6.90 -0.99 -16.16
N GLU A 144 -6.17 -0.54 -17.19
CA GLU A 144 -5.14 -1.34 -17.87
C GLU A 144 -4.08 -1.86 -16.89
N LEU A 145 -3.65 -1.02 -15.95
CA LEU A 145 -2.69 -1.40 -14.91
C LEU A 145 -3.28 -2.43 -13.92
N THR A 146 -4.55 -2.24 -13.52
CA THR A 146 -5.28 -3.19 -12.65
C THR A 146 -5.41 -4.56 -13.32
N GLU A 147 -5.76 -4.60 -14.60
CA GLU A 147 -5.85 -5.84 -15.38
C GLU A 147 -4.49 -6.52 -15.51
N ALA A 148 -3.42 -5.76 -15.78
CA ALA A 148 -2.06 -6.31 -15.89
C ALA A 148 -1.61 -6.98 -14.58
N ILE A 149 -1.97 -6.42 -13.42
CA ILE A 149 -1.71 -7.03 -12.11
C ILE A 149 -2.50 -8.33 -11.95
N GLN A 150 -3.80 -8.31 -12.28
CA GLN A 150 -4.68 -9.47 -12.10
C GLN A 150 -4.22 -10.70 -12.90
N ILE A 151 -3.74 -10.47 -14.12
CA ILE A 151 -3.31 -11.55 -15.04
C ILE A 151 -1.83 -11.92 -14.91
N GLU A 152 -1.05 -11.24 -14.06
CA GLU A 152 0.36 -11.58 -13.87
C GLU A 152 0.47 -12.96 -13.21
N ALA A 153 1.17 -13.88 -13.86
CA ALA A 153 1.24 -15.27 -13.42
C ALA A 153 2.34 -15.49 -12.38
N THR A 154 3.33 -14.60 -12.33
CA THR A 154 4.47 -14.72 -11.41
C THR A 154 4.20 -14.12 -10.03
N LEU A 155 3.13 -13.34 -9.88
CA LEU A 155 2.70 -12.83 -8.59
C LEU A 155 1.68 -13.78 -7.95
N ASP A 156 1.85 -14.05 -6.66
CA ASP A 156 0.82 -14.72 -5.87
C ASP A 156 -0.35 -13.78 -5.51
N ASP A 157 -1.38 -14.31 -4.86
CA ASP A 157 -2.59 -13.53 -4.53
C ASP A 157 -2.33 -12.39 -3.52
N GLU A 158 -1.34 -12.55 -2.63
CA GLU A 158 -0.96 -11.53 -1.64
C GLU A 158 -0.19 -10.39 -2.32
N GLU A 159 0.76 -10.73 -3.19
CA GLU A 159 1.52 -9.79 -4.00
C GLU A 159 0.60 -9.02 -4.98
N LYS A 160 -0.36 -9.71 -5.61
CA LYS A 160 -1.39 -9.06 -6.43
C LYS A 160 -2.26 -8.11 -5.64
N ALA A 161 -2.67 -8.52 -4.45
CA ALA A 161 -3.45 -7.67 -3.56
C ALA A 161 -2.66 -6.43 -3.12
N GLU A 162 -1.37 -6.55 -2.81
CA GLU A 162 -0.52 -5.42 -2.49
C GLU A 162 -0.39 -4.46 -3.67
N ALA A 163 -0.10 -4.98 -4.86
CA ALA A 163 0.00 -4.19 -6.09
C ALA A 163 -1.32 -3.48 -6.42
N ALA A 164 -2.45 -4.19 -6.35
CA ALA A 164 -3.78 -3.61 -6.58
C ALA A 164 -4.10 -2.50 -5.57
N ASN A 165 -3.72 -2.66 -4.30
CA ASN A 165 -3.86 -1.61 -3.30
C ASN A 165 -3.01 -0.37 -3.58
N GLN A 166 -1.87 -0.50 -4.26
CA GLN A 166 -1.11 0.67 -4.74
C GLN A 166 -1.90 1.42 -5.83
N VAL A 167 -2.51 0.71 -6.77
CA VAL A 167 -3.39 1.32 -7.79
C VAL A 167 -4.55 2.07 -7.14
N LYS A 168 -5.14 1.52 -6.06
CA LYS A 168 -6.17 2.21 -5.27
C LYS A 168 -5.68 3.55 -4.71
N LYS A 169 -4.47 3.61 -4.14
CA LYS A 169 -3.89 4.85 -3.60
C LYS A 169 -3.69 5.91 -4.68
N ILE A 170 -3.25 5.49 -5.87
CA ILE A 170 -3.09 6.37 -7.02
C ILE A 170 -4.47 6.90 -7.48
N ALA A 171 -5.48 6.04 -7.56
CA ALA A 171 -6.84 6.43 -7.90
C ALA A 171 -7.43 7.41 -6.86
N GLN A 172 -7.17 7.21 -5.57
CA GLN A 172 -7.59 8.15 -4.52
C GLN A 172 -6.95 9.54 -4.68
N ALA A 173 -5.66 9.63 -5.00
CA ALA A 173 -5.02 10.91 -5.30
C ALA A 173 -5.60 11.55 -6.57
N SER A 174 -5.99 10.73 -7.53
CA SER A 174 -6.64 11.20 -8.77
C SER A 174 -8.05 11.76 -8.54
N GLN A 175 -8.71 11.38 -7.45
CA GLN A 175 -10.00 11.97 -7.07
C GLN A 175 -9.86 13.38 -6.49
N ASN A 176 -8.74 13.64 -5.81
CA ASN A 176 -8.43 14.91 -5.15
C ASN A 176 -6.98 15.32 -5.48
N PRO A 177 -6.72 15.77 -6.73
CA PRO A 177 -5.35 15.99 -7.20
C PRO A 177 -4.60 17.09 -6.44
N ASP A 178 -5.30 18.02 -5.77
CA ASP A 178 -4.69 19.11 -5.01
C ASP A 178 -4.28 18.72 -3.57
N ASP A 179 -4.61 17.50 -3.12
CA ASP A 179 -4.24 17.02 -1.78
C ASP A 179 -2.78 16.51 -1.77
N SER A 180 -1.88 17.30 -1.19
CA SER A 180 -0.44 17.00 -1.13
C SER A 180 -0.11 15.71 -0.37
N ALA A 181 -0.93 15.31 0.61
CA ALA A 181 -0.74 14.07 1.34
C ALA A 181 -1.14 12.86 0.47
N LEU A 182 -2.20 12.98 -0.33
CA LEU A 182 -2.59 11.96 -1.31
C LEU A 182 -1.60 11.87 -2.47
N GLN A 183 -1.11 13.00 -2.97
CA GLN A 183 -0.03 13.06 -3.96
C GLN A 183 1.23 12.33 -3.48
N THR A 184 1.66 12.57 -2.23
CA THR A 184 2.81 11.88 -1.63
C THR A 184 2.58 10.37 -1.56
N LYS A 185 1.36 9.93 -1.21
CA LYS A 185 1.01 8.50 -1.21
C LYS A 185 1.00 7.90 -2.61
N ALA A 186 0.51 8.64 -3.61
CA ALA A 186 0.52 8.19 -5.00
C ALA A 186 1.95 8.05 -5.52
N LYS A 187 2.86 8.99 -5.23
CA LYS A 187 4.28 8.87 -5.58
C LYS A 187 4.92 7.62 -4.97
N LYS A 188 4.66 7.34 -3.69
CA LYS A 188 5.14 6.12 -3.02
C LYS A 188 4.55 4.86 -3.65
N ALA A 189 3.25 4.88 -3.98
CA ALA A 189 2.56 3.77 -4.63
C ALA A 189 3.16 3.47 -6.02
N VAL A 190 3.46 4.51 -6.81
CA VAL A 190 4.17 4.39 -8.08
C VAL A 190 5.55 3.75 -7.89
N ASN A 191 6.36 4.25 -6.96
CA ASN A 191 7.70 3.70 -6.70
C ASN A 191 7.66 2.21 -6.28
N LEU A 192 6.65 1.80 -5.53
CA LEU A 192 6.48 0.39 -5.14
C LEU A 192 6.10 -0.46 -6.35
N LEU A 193 5.17 0.00 -7.19
CA LEU A 193 4.82 -0.70 -8.44
C LEU A 193 6.00 -0.80 -9.41
N GLU A 194 6.87 0.21 -9.47
CA GLU A 194 8.13 0.13 -10.21
C GLU A 194 9.09 -0.91 -9.62
N THR A 195 9.15 -1.00 -8.28
CA THR A 195 10.00 -1.98 -7.59
C THR A 195 9.50 -3.40 -7.84
N ILE A 196 8.19 -3.63 -7.73
CA ILE A 196 7.55 -4.90 -8.08
C ILE A 196 7.86 -5.23 -9.54
N ALA A 197 7.66 -4.30 -10.46
CA ALA A 197 7.96 -4.49 -11.88
C ALA A 197 9.43 -4.87 -12.11
N LYS A 198 10.40 -4.22 -11.45
CA LYS A 198 11.83 -4.57 -11.57
C LYS A 198 12.17 -6.00 -11.13
N GLY A 199 11.35 -6.59 -10.25
CA GLY A 199 11.46 -7.99 -9.85
C GLY A 199 10.92 -8.98 -10.89
N LEU A 200 10.21 -8.51 -11.92
CA LEU A 200 9.61 -9.32 -12.97
C LEU A 200 10.51 -9.41 -14.20
N GLU A 201 10.27 -10.44 -15.02
CA GLU A 201 10.91 -10.53 -16.33
C GLU A 201 10.51 -9.35 -17.23
N PRO A 202 11.41 -8.76 -18.03
CA PRO A 202 11.07 -7.66 -18.93
C PRO A 202 9.98 -7.99 -19.96
N ALA A 203 9.73 -9.27 -20.22
CA ALA A 203 8.69 -9.73 -21.12
C ALA A 203 7.29 -9.71 -20.50
N SER A 204 7.17 -9.66 -19.16
CA SER A 204 5.92 -9.63 -18.40
C SER A 204 5.00 -8.52 -18.88
N LYS A 205 3.69 -8.80 -18.84
CA LYS A 205 2.66 -7.79 -19.16
C LYS A 205 2.65 -6.69 -18.11
N LEU A 206 2.80 -7.02 -16.83
CA LEU A 206 2.85 -6.06 -15.74
C LEU A 206 4.10 -5.18 -15.83
N PHE A 207 5.27 -5.75 -16.14
CA PHE A 207 6.49 -4.95 -16.38
C PHE A 207 6.27 -3.88 -17.46
N LYS A 208 5.77 -4.31 -18.62
CA LYS A 208 5.51 -3.42 -19.77
C LYS A 208 4.43 -2.38 -19.45
N ALA A 209 3.37 -2.78 -18.76
CA ALA A 209 2.33 -1.89 -18.30
C ALA A 209 2.90 -0.83 -17.37
N CYS A 210 3.68 -1.21 -16.34
CA CYS A 210 4.30 -0.27 -15.41
C CYS A 210 5.23 0.73 -16.13
N GLN A 211 6.11 0.27 -17.03
CA GLN A 211 7.01 1.16 -17.77
C GLN A 211 6.28 2.19 -18.65
N LYS A 212 5.15 1.80 -19.25
CA LYS A 212 4.37 2.68 -20.12
C LYS A 212 3.45 3.60 -19.32
N ILE A 213 2.75 3.05 -18.34
CA ILE A 213 1.59 3.68 -17.70
C ILE A 213 1.99 4.56 -16.52
N LEU A 214 2.93 4.12 -15.67
CA LEU A 214 3.28 4.87 -14.45
C LEU A 214 3.82 6.29 -14.74
N PRO A 215 4.69 6.50 -15.75
CA PRO A 215 5.13 7.85 -16.09
C PRO A 215 3.99 8.76 -16.55
N LEU A 216 3.02 8.22 -17.30
CA LEU A 216 1.84 8.98 -17.75
C LEU A 216 0.98 9.41 -16.56
N ILE A 217 0.75 8.49 -15.62
CA ILE A 217 -0.01 8.78 -14.40
C ILE A 217 0.67 9.86 -13.55
N MET A 218 1.99 9.81 -13.37
CA MET A 218 2.71 10.87 -12.66
C MET A 218 2.53 12.22 -13.36
N GLY A 219 2.57 12.24 -14.69
CA GLY A 219 2.27 13.44 -15.48
C GLY A 219 0.87 14.01 -15.21
N PHE A 220 -0.15 13.16 -15.13
CA PHE A 220 -1.52 13.59 -14.79
C PHE A 220 -1.65 14.14 -13.36
N LEU A 221 -0.84 13.63 -12.43
CA LEU A 221 -0.83 14.06 -11.02
C LEU A 221 0.11 15.25 -10.76
N GLY A 222 0.88 15.70 -11.77
CA GLY A 222 1.85 16.78 -11.62
C GLY A 222 3.06 16.43 -10.76
N LEU A 223 3.48 15.15 -10.76
CA LEU A 223 4.51 14.58 -9.89
C LEU A 223 5.85 14.28 -10.58
#